data_AF-A0A937HY94-F1
#
_entry.id   AF-A0A937HY94-F1
#
_cell.length_a   1.000
_cell.length_b   1.000
_cell.length_c   1.000
_cell.angle_alpha   90.00
_cell.angle_beta   90.00
_cell.angle_gamma   90.00
#
_symmetry.space_group_name_H-M   'P 1'
#
loop_
_entity.id
_entity.type
_entity.pdbx_description
1 polymer ?
#
loop_
_entity_poly.entity_id
_entity_poly.type
_entity_poly.pdbx_seq_one_letter_code
_entity_poly.pdbx_strand_id
1 'polypeptide(L)' 'ALRRQMGVPKALGMLPGRVTYVVDPAGMIRHTFSNLLDGPAHVREAERVLKKLQS' A
#
# COMPACT_ATOMS: atom_id res chain seq x y z
N ALA A 1 14.71 -8.39 2.60
CA ALA A 1 13.88 -9.09 3.61
C ALA A 1 12.52 -8.44 3.78
N LEU A 2 12.45 -7.16 4.19
CA LEU A 2 11.19 -6.45 4.49
C LEU A 2 10.14 -6.50 3.37
N ARG A 3 10.50 -6.14 2.13
CA ARG A 3 9.55 -6.18 0.99
C ARG A 3 8.87 -7.54 0.79
N ARG A 4 9.62 -8.62 1.04
CA ARG A 4 9.09 -10.00 0.96
C ARG A 4 8.14 -10.28 2.13
N GLN A 5 8.50 -9.86 3.34
CA GLN A 5 7.65 -10.01 4.54
C GLN A 5 6.34 -9.20 4.42
N MET A 6 6.40 -8.04 3.77
CA MET A 6 5.24 -7.18 3.54
C MET A 6 4.40 -7.61 2.32
N GLY A 7 4.80 -8.66 1.59
CA GLY A 7 4.03 -9.15 0.43
C GLY A 7 4.08 -8.25 -0.80
N VAL A 8 5.13 -7.44 -0.98
CA VAL A 8 5.28 -6.57 -2.17
C VAL A 8 5.39 -7.45 -3.43
N PRO A 9 4.47 -7.32 -4.41
CA PRO A 9 4.51 -8.11 -5.63
C PRO A 9 5.74 -7.73 -6.47
N LYS A 10 6.27 -8.71 -7.21
CA LYS A 10 7.34 -8.46 -8.19
C LYS A 10 6.71 -8.05 -9.52
N ALA A 11 7.00 -6.85 -9.99
CA ALA A 11 6.73 -6.41 -11.34
C ALA A 11 7.74 -7.04 -12.31
N LEU A 12 7.26 -7.53 -13.46
CA LEU A 12 8.07 -8.15 -14.51
C LEU A 12 9.02 -9.25 -13.98
N GLY A 13 8.63 -9.95 -12.91
CA GLY A 13 9.41 -11.00 -12.26
C GLY A 13 10.65 -10.55 -11.46
N MET A 14 11.07 -9.29 -11.56
CA MET A 14 12.39 -8.84 -11.07
C MET A 14 12.33 -7.55 -10.25
N LEU A 15 11.49 -6.59 -10.65
CA LEU A 15 11.42 -5.28 -10.01
C LEU A 15 10.42 -5.30 -8.86
N PRO A 16 10.72 -4.70 -7.70
CA PRO A 16 9.72 -4.54 -6.66
C PRO A 16 8.59 -3.64 -7.16
N GLY A 17 7.35 -4.09 -7.04
CA GLY A 17 6.18 -3.28 -7.33
C GLY A 17 6.08 -2.06 -6.41
N ARG A 18 5.24 -1.10 -6.78
CA ARG A 18 4.90 0.04 -5.92
C ARG A 18 3.66 -0.32 -5.09
N VAL A 19 3.79 -0.15 -3.77
CA VAL A 19 2.73 -0.49 -2.80
C VAL A 19 2.67 0.58 -1.72
N THR A 20 1.46 0.94 -1.30
CA THR A 20 1.20 1.76 -0.12
C THR A 20 0.44 0.92 0.90
N TYR A 21 0.83 1.03 2.17
CA TYR A 21 0.15 0.43 3.31
C TYR A 21 -0.39 1.55 4.20
N VAL A 22 -1.64 1.44 4.64
CA VAL A 22 -2.20 2.28 5.72
C VAL A 22 -2.14 1.45 7.00
N VAL A 23 -1.43 1.96 7.99
CA VAL A 23 -1.18 1.28 9.28
C VAL A 23 -1.81 2.10 10.39
N ASP A 24 -2.54 1.45 11.29
CA ASP A 24 -3.13 2.10 12.46
C ASP A 24 -2.11 2.26 13.62
N PRO A 25 -2.45 3.01 14.69
CA PRO A 25 -1.56 3.16 15.84
C PRO A 25 -1.24 1.87 16.60
N ALA A 26 -2.04 0.81 16.44
CA ALA A 26 -1.76 -0.51 17.01
C ALA A 26 -0.78 -1.33 16.15
N GLY A 27 -0.32 -0.77 15.02
CA GLY A 27 0.61 -1.42 14.09
C GLY A 27 -0.08 -2.39 13.12
N MET A 28 -1.41 -2.39 13.02
CA MET A 28 -2.14 -3.25 12.09
C MET A 28 -2.30 -2.58 10.72
N ILE A 29 -2.06 -3.35 9.65
CA ILE A 29 -2.33 -2.92 8.27
C ILE A 29 -3.86 -2.88 8.08
N ARG A 30 -4.41 -1.69 7.91
CA ARG A 30 -5.84 -1.47 7.63
C ARG A 30 -6.16 -1.52 6.13
N HIS A 31 -5.16 -1.24 5.29
CA HIS A 31 -5.32 -1.25 3.85
C HIS A 31 -3.99 -1.42 3.13
N THR A 32 -4.01 -2.10 1.98
CA THR A 32 -2.88 -2.27 1.07
C THR A 32 -3.32 -1.93 -0.34
N PHE A 33 -2.56 -1.08 -1.03
CA PHE A 33 -2.81 -0.70 -2.42
C PHE A 33 -1.57 -0.89 -3.27
N SER A 34 -1.69 -1.63 -4.39
CA SER A 34 -0.58 -1.86 -5.32
C SER A 34 -0.95 -1.39 -6.72
N ASN A 35 -0.16 -0.47 -7.26
CA ASN A 35 -0.23 -0.06 -8.65
C ASN A 35 1.13 0.46 -9.11
N LEU A 36 1.76 -0.21 -10.07
CA LEU A 36 3.10 0.18 -10.53
C LEU A 36 3.11 1.51 -11.29
N LEU A 37 2.05 1.79 -12.07
CA LEU A 37 2.05 2.86 -13.07
C LEU A 37 1.36 4.14 -12.57
N ASP A 38 0.21 4.03 -11.90
CA ASP A 38 -0.55 5.20 -11.43
C ASP A 38 -0.10 5.66 -10.04
N GLY A 39 0.88 6.57 -10.01
CA GLY A 39 1.43 7.13 -8.76
C GLY A 39 0.39 7.90 -7.96
N PRO A 40 -0.32 8.85 -8.58
CA PRO A 40 -1.38 9.61 -7.93
C PRO A 40 -2.49 8.74 -7.30
N ALA A 41 -2.80 7.55 -7.83
CA ALA A 41 -3.77 6.65 -7.22
C ALA A 41 -3.40 6.22 -5.80
N HIS A 42 -2.10 6.10 -5.47
CA HIS A 42 -1.68 5.74 -4.12
C HIS A 42 -2.13 6.76 -3.07
N VAL A 43 -2.05 8.06 -3.41
CA VAL A 43 -2.46 9.14 -2.52
C VAL A 43 -3.98 9.14 -2.37
N ARG A 44 -4.72 9.12 -3.49
CA ARG A 44 -6.18 9.10 -3.48
C ARG A 44 -6.75 7.94 -2.67
N GLU A 45 -6.17 6.75 -2.84
CA GLU A 45 -6.63 5.55 -2.13
C GLU A 45 -6.33 5.62 -0.63
N ALA A 46 -5.13 6.10 -0.26
CA ALA A 46 -4.77 6.30 1.14
C ALA A 46 -5.71 7.34 1.81
N GLU A 47 -5.95 8.49 1.18
CA GLU A 47 -6.89 9.50 1.67
C GLU A 47 -8.30 8.94 1.83
N ARG A 48 -8.79 8.16 0.85
CA ARG A 48 -10.11 7.53 0.89
C ARG A 48 -10.24 6.57 2.08
N VAL A 49 -9.18 5.80 2.38
CA VAL A 49 -9.16 4.88 3.52
C VAL A 49 -9.11 5.64 4.83
N LEU A 50 -8.24 6.64 4.95
CA LEU A 50 -8.11 7.46 6.17
C LEU A 50 -9.44 8.12 6.53
N LYS A 51 -10.15 8.71 5.55
CA LYS A 51 -11.48 9.29 5.76
C LYS A 51 -12.50 8.28 6.27
N LYS A 52 -12.47 7.04 5.78
CA LYS A 52 -13.36 5.96 6.24
C LYS A 52 -13.04 5.44 7.65
N LEU A 53 -11.79 5.55 8.09
CA LEU A 53 -11.36 5.12 9.42
C LEU A 53 -11.60 6.19 10.49
N GLN A 54 -11.79 7.45 10.09
CA GLN A 54 -12.07 8.59 10.97
C GLN A 54 -13.57 8.81 11.24
N SER A 55 -14.44 8.14 10.48
CA SER A 55 -15.89 8.10 10.63
C SER A 55 -16.34 6.89 11.42
#